data_AF-A0A1F9MJQ4-F1
#
_entry.id   AF-A0A1F9MJQ4-F1
#
_cell.length_a   1.000
_cell.length_b   1.000
_cell.length_c   1.000
_cell.angle_alpha   90.00
_cell.angle_beta   90.00
_cell.angle_gamma   90.00
#
_symmetry.space_group_name_H-M   'P 1'
#
loop_
_entity.id
_entity.type
_entity.pdbx_description
1 polymer ?
#
loop_
_entity_poly.entity_id
_entity_poly.type
_entity_poly.pdbx_seq_one_letter_code
_entity_poly.pdbx_strand_id
1 'polypeptide(L)'
;MYGHSPHDLNLSKRPKIIKMVGKLQDEGLEKAANQYYYRTEAIAIFVKGLIAADPHSLIILVSDHLPSPSNSQSYKDLKYLDGSEKATFKNRIFIIENGRPMRQNTIHHFDIPRIILNYATNGRYCREHDCNFSTHDTPLAQNAYRSDYLDIMSQAMDAASSKRPIREKPQAVQ
;
A
#
# COMPACT_ATOMS: atom_id res chain seq x y z
N MET A 1 -14.35 -12.39 3.82
CA MET A 1 -13.35 -11.29 3.71
C MET A 1 -12.00 -11.93 3.48
N TYR A 2 -11.36 -11.62 2.36
CA TYR A 2 -9.98 -12.04 2.06
C TYR A 2 -9.01 -11.13 2.80
N GLY A 3 -7.90 -11.64 3.33
CA GLY A 3 -6.94 -10.84 4.09
C GLY A 3 -6.21 -11.55 5.22
N HIS A 4 -6.56 -12.80 5.49
CA HIS A 4 -5.89 -13.62 6.50
C HIS A 4 -5.09 -14.75 5.85
N SER A 5 -4.02 -15.17 6.53
CA SER A 5 -3.25 -16.36 6.17
C SER A 5 -4.17 -17.60 6.07
N PRO A 6 -3.99 -18.48 5.06
CA PRO A 6 -2.85 -18.61 4.13
C PRO A 6 -2.94 -17.75 2.85
N HIS A 7 -3.85 -16.78 2.81
CA HIS A 7 -4.08 -15.91 1.65
C HIS A 7 -4.50 -16.64 0.36
N ASP A 8 -5.13 -17.81 0.48
CA ASP A 8 -5.58 -18.55 -0.69
C ASP A 8 -6.60 -17.78 -1.54
N LEU A 9 -6.51 -18.00 -2.84
CA LEU A 9 -7.33 -17.36 -3.87
C LEU A 9 -8.23 -18.40 -4.51
N ASN A 10 -9.50 -18.06 -4.75
CA ASN A 10 -10.32 -18.83 -5.67
C ASN A 10 -9.89 -18.50 -7.10
N LEU A 11 -9.01 -19.30 -7.69
CA LEU A 11 -8.40 -19.02 -8.99
C LEU A 11 -9.41 -18.95 -10.13
N SER A 12 -10.53 -19.66 -10.04
CA SER A 12 -11.61 -19.61 -11.04
C SER A 12 -12.32 -18.25 -11.07
N LYS A 13 -12.39 -17.55 -9.93
CA LYS A 13 -13.03 -16.23 -9.81
C LYS A 13 -12.04 -15.07 -9.80
N ARG A 14 -10.83 -15.32 -9.31
CA ARG A 14 -9.77 -14.36 -9.00
C ARG A 14 -8.41 -15.00 -9.34
N PRO A 15 -8.07 -15.09 -10.64
CA PRO A 15 -6.79 -15.66 -11.07
C PRO A 15 -5.62 -14.82 -10.52
N LYS A 16 -4.42 -15.42 -10.42
CA LYS A 16 -3.22 -14.67 -10.06
C LYS A 16 -2.86 -13.69 -11.19
N ILE A 17 -2.68 -12.42 -10.82
CA ILE A 17 -2.25 -11.33 -11.71
C ILE A 17 -0.82 -10.90 -11.38
N ILE A 18 -0.50 -10.83 -10.09
CA ILE A 18 0.83 -10.48 -9.60
C ILE A 18 1.67 -11.75 -9.48
N LYS A 19 2.90 -11.68 -9.98
CA LYS A 19 3.88 -12.76 -9.84
C LYS A 19 5.16 -12.19 -9.22
N MET A 20 5.68 -12.87 -8.20
CA MET A 20 6.97 -12.50 -7.64
C MET A 20 8.09 -12.92 -8.61
N VAL A 21 8.94 -11.97 -8.96
CA VAL A 21 10.09 -12.20 -9.86
C VAL A 21 11.38 -11.94 -9.09
N GLY A 22 12.42 -12.71 -9.39
CA GLY A 22 13.74 -12.59 -8.76
C GLY A 22 14.20 -13.90 -8.10
N LYS A 23 15.39 -13.83 -7.50
CA LYS A 23 16.00 -14.98 -6.81
C LYS A 23 15.26 -15.34 -5.53
N LEU A 24 14.79 -14.33 -4.79
CA LEU A 24 13.96 -14.54 -3.62
C LEU A 24 12.53 -14.80 -4.08
N GLN A 25 11.93 -15.86 -3.55
CA GLN A 25 10.56 -16.27 -3.80
C GLN A 25 9.87 -16.47 -2.45
N ASP A 26 8.68 -15.90 -2.28
CA ASP A 26 7.84 -16.08 -1.10
C ASP A 26 6.38 -16.21 -1.57
N GLU A 27 5.86 -17.44 -1.53
CA GLU A 27 4.52 -17.73 -2.02
C GLU A 27 3.44 -17.05 -1.18
N GLY A 28 3.64 -16.96 0.15
CA GLY A 28 2.73 -16.27 1.06
C GLY A 28 2.59 -14.79 0.72
N LEU A 29 3.70 -14.10 0.47
CA LEU A 29 3.71 -12.72 0.02
C LEU A 29 3.11 -12.56 -1.39
N GLU A 30 3.38 -13.48 -2.32
CA GLU A 30 2.76 -13.45 -3.65
C GLU A 30 1.23 -13.61 -3.55
N LYS A 31 0.74 -14.56 -2.75
CA LYS A 31 -0.70 -14.76 -2.50
C LYS A 31 -1.31 -13.53 -1.84
N ALA A 32 -0.67 -12.99 -0.81
CA ALA A 32 -1.11 -11.77 -0.14
C ALA A 32 -1.19 -10.60 -1.14
N ALA A 33 -0.16 -10.38 -1.96
CA ALA A 33 -0.14 -9.32 -2.97
C ALA A 33 -1.30 -9.45 -3.97
N ASN A 34 -1.60 -10.66 -4.44
CA ASN A 34 -2.75 -10.91 -5.30
C ASN A 34 -4.08 -10.65 -4.59
N GLN A 35 -4.23 -10.99 -3.30
CA GLN A 35 -5.42 -10.60 -2.55
C GLN A 35 -5.52 -9.08 -2.42
N TYR A 36 -4.41 -8.38 -2.16
CA TYR A 36 -4.40 -6.91 -2.10
C TYR A 36 -4.86 -6.29 -3.42
N TYR A 37 -4.37 -6.77 -4.58
CA TYR A 37 -4.79 -6.27 -5.90
C TYR A 37 -6.32 -6.18 -6.05
N TYR A 38 -7.02 -7.29 -5.81
CA TYR A 38 -8.48 -7.34 -5.92
C TYR A 38 -9.20 -6.57 -4.81
N ARG A 39 -8.65 -6.59 -3.59
CA ARG A 39 -9.26 -5.87 -2.45
C ARG A 39 -9.16 -4.37 -2.63
N THR A 40 -8.04 -3.85 -3.11
CA THR A 40 -7.85 -2.41 -3.29
C THR A 40 -8.81 -1.83 -4.32
N GLU A 41 -9.12 -2.58 -5.38
CA GLU A 41 -10.14 -2.18 -6.36
C GLU A 41 -11.54 -2.09 -5.71
N ALA A 42 -11.95 -3.14 -5.00
CA ALA A 42 -13.25 -3.16 -4.32
C ALA A 42 -13.36 -2.07 -3.24
N ILE A 43 -12.29 -1.85 -2.47
CA ILE A 43 -12.22 -0.77 -1.48
C ILE A 43 -12.32 0.59 -2.16
N ALA A 44 -11.63 0.81 -3.28
CA ALA A 44 -11.72 2.08 -4.00
C ALA A 44 -13.15 2.37 -4.50
N ILE A 45 -13.86 1.36 -5.01
CA ILE A 45 -15.26 1.49 -5.41
C ILE A 45 -16.14 1.84 -4.21
N PHE A 46 -15.99 1.10 -3.10
CA PHE A 46 -16.75 1.33 -1.88
C PHE A 46 -16.53 2.73 -1.31
N VAL A 47 -15.28 3.16 -1.21
CA VAL A 47 -14.89 4.48 -0.69
C VAL A 47 -15.42 5.61 -1.57
N LYS A 48 -15.38 5.47 -2.90
CA LYS A 48 -16.01 6.45 -3.81
C LYS A 48 -17.51 6.56 -3.56
N GLY A 49 -18.19 5.44 -3.31
CA GLY A 49 -19.60 5.43 -2.92
C GLY A 49 -19.85 6.16 -1.59
N LEU A 50 -19.02 5.94 -0.58
CA LEU A 50 -19.12 6.65 0.71
C LEU A 50 -18.93 8.16 0.54
N ILE A 51 -17.92 8.59 -0.22
CA ILE A 51 -17.66 10.02 -0.49
C ILE A 51 -18.86 10.67 -1.21
N ALA A 52 -19.48 9.95 -2.15
CA ALA A 52 -20.65 10.46 -2.87
C ALA A 52 -21.91 10.53 -1.98
N ALA A 53 -22.08 9.60 -1.04
CA ALA A 53 -23.22 9.56 -0.13
C ALA A 53 -23.10 10.57 1.01
N ASP A 54 -21.90 10.77 1.55
CA ASP A 54 -21.61 11.74 2.60
C ASP A 54 -20.27 12.47 2.32
N PRO A 55 -20.32 13.62 1.61
CA PRO A 55 -19.13 14.38 1.26
C PRO A 55 -18.49 15.10 2.45
N HIS A 56 -19.15 15.13 3.62
CA HIS A 56 -18.67 15.78 4.84
C HIS A 56 -18.36 14.74 5.92
N SER A 57 -17.71 13.64 5.51
CA SER A 57 -17.29 12.56 6.39
C SER A 57 -15.77 12.48 6.55
N LEU A 58 -15.34 11.88 7.66
CA LEU A 58 -13.99 11.38 7.86
C LEU A 58 -13.97 9.88 7.60
N ILE A 59 -13.18 9.45 6.63
CA ILE A 59 -12.97 8.04 6.30
C ILE A 59 -11.53 7.69 6.62
N ILE A 60 -11.33 6.69 7.47
CA ILE A 60 -10.00 6.18 7.85
C ILE A 60 -9.92 4.70 7.45
N LEU A 61 -9.02 4.39 6.52
CA LEU A 61 -8.69 3.02 6.11
C LEU A 61 -7.42 2.62 6.83
N VAL A 62 -7.49 1.58 7.67
CA VAL A 62 -6.39 1.15 8.54
C VAL A 62 -6.00 -0.27 8.22
N SER A 63 -4.71 -0.52 8.01
CA SER A 63 -4.15 -1.87 8.07
C SER A 63 -3.88 -2.24 9.52
N ASP A 64 -4.24 -3.45 9.91
CA ASP A 64 -3.95 -4.01 11.23
C ASP A 64 -2.47 -4.35 11.38
N HIS A 65 -1.89 -5.09 10.43
CA HIS A 65 -0.47 -5.46 10.39
C HIS A 65 -0.01 -5.80 8.96
N LEU A 66 1.28 -6.09 8.79
CA LEU A 66 1.81 -6.64 7.54
C LEU A 66 1.40 -8.11 7.38
N PRO A 67 1.14 -8.61 6.15
CA PRO A 67 0.86 -10.03 5.96
C PRO A 67 2.05 -10.87 6.43
N SER A 68 1.76 -12.02 7.05
CA SER A 68 2.81 -12.95 7.45
C SER A 68 3.50 -13.50 6.21
N PRO A 69 4.84 -13.39 6.11
CA PRO A 69 5.58 -14.01 5.02
C PRO A 69 5.60 -15.53 5.20
N SER A 70 5.92 -16.28 4.14
CA SER A 70 6.16 -17.72 4.26
C SER A 70 7.41 -18.04 5.10
N ASN A 71 8.41 -17.15 5.08
CA ASN A 71 9.62 -17.24 5.90
C ASN A 71 9.77 -15.93 6.72
N SER A 72 10.05 -16.04 8.02
CA SER A 72 10.23 -14.88 8.91
C SER A 72 11.33 -13.92 8.45
N GLN A 73 12.29 -14.41 7.66
CA GLN A 73 13.42 -13.66 7.15
C GLN A 73 13.12 -12.91 5.82
N SER A 74 11.99 -13.21 5.17
CA SER A 74 11.64 -12.66 3.83
C SER A 74 11.63 -11.14 3.77
N TYR A 75 11.04 -10.45 4.76
CA TYR A 75 11.02 -8.97 4.75
C TYR A 75 12.42 -8.36 4.86
N LYS A 76 13.30 -8.98 5.64
CA LYS A 76 14.68 -8.52 5.79
C LYS A 76 15.50 -8.80 4.53
N ASP A 77 15.32 -9.97 3.92
CA ASP A 77 16.03 -10.33 2.68
C ASP A 77 15.56 -9.49 1.48
N LEU A 78 14.27 -9.13 1.44
CA LEU A 78 13.72 -8.19 0.48
C LEU A 78 14.05 -6.72 0.79
N LYS A 79 14.74 -6.45 1.91
CA LYS A 79 15.05 -5.11 2.41
C LYS A 79 13.81 -4.21 2.47
N TYR A 80 12.72 -4.72 3.05
CA TYR A 80 11.47 -3.98 3.16
C TYR A 80 11.69 -2.60 3.81
N LEU A 81 11.34 -1.54 3.08
CA LEU A 81 11.63 -0.15 3.41
C LEU A 81 13.14 0.11 3.60
N ASP A 82 13.60 0.21 4.85
CA ASP A 82 15.00 0.44 5.21
C ASP A 82 15.72 -0.86 5.61
N GLY A 83 15.03 -2.01 5.53
CA GLY A 83 15.57 -3.32 5.89
C GLY A 83 15.77 -3.55 7.38
N SER A 84 15.33 -2.63 8.25
CA SER A 84 15.37 -2.81 9.70
C SER A 84 14.22 -3.67 10.20
N GLU A 85 14.40 -4.35 11.35
CA GLU A 85 13.28 -5.04 12.02
C GLU A 85 12.16 -4.07 12.41
N LYS A 86 12.49 -2.80 12.67
CA LYS A 86 11.49 -1.78 12.97
C LYS A 86 10.57 -1.49 11.77
N ALA A 87 11.05 -1.68 10.54
CA ALA A 87 10.24 -1.48 9.35
C ALA A 87 9.04 -2.44 9.29
N THR A 88 9.13 -3.65 9.87
CA THR A 88 8.02 -4.61 9.82
C THR A 88 6.81 -4.21 10.67
N PHE A 89 6.96 -3.21 11.55
CA PHE A 89 5.86 -2.61 12.31
C PHE A 89 5.22 -1.42 11.56
N LYS A 90 5.74 -1.02 10.40
CA LYS A 90 5.16 0.04 9.57
C LYS A 90 4.17 -0.59 8.59
N ASN A 91 2.91 -0.15 8.64
CA ASN A 91 1.88 -0.56 7.71
C ASN A 91 1.18 0.66 7.09
N ARG A 92 0.14 0.44 6.29
CA ARG A 92 -0.54 1.51 5.54
C ARG A 92 -1.76 2.04 6.28
N ILE A 93 -1.89 3.35 6.29
CA ILE A 93 -3.12 4.07 6.64
C ILE A 93 -3.47 5.05 5.52
N PHE A 94 -4.76 5.24 5.25
CA PHE A 94 -5.25 6.26 4.33
C PHE A 94 -6.38 7.03 5.00
N ILE A 95 -6.28 8.35 5.01
CA ILE A 95 -7.26 9.23 5.64
C ILE A 95 -7.85 10.11 4.56
N ILE A 96 -9.18 10.21 4.55
CA ILE A 96 -9.93 11.08 3.65
C ILE A 96 -10.82 11.94 4.52
N GLU A 97 -10.66 13.24 4.39
CA GLU A 97 -11.44 14.23 5.11
C GLU A 97 -12.27 15.03 4.11
N ASN A 98 -13.59 15.04 4.28
CA ASN A 98 -14.52 15.79 3.43
C ASN A 98 -14.30 15.51 1.92
N GLY A 99 -14.16 14.22 1.59
CA GLY A 99 -13.90 13.75 0.22
C GLY A 99 -12.47 13.98 -0.29
N ARG A 100 -11.56 14.54 0.52
CA ARG A 100 -10.18 14.85 0.12
C ARG A 100 -9.17 13.95 0.85
N PRO A 101 -8.26 13.27 0.14
CA PRO A 101 -7.16 12.57 0.76
C PRO A 101 -6.29 13.51 1.62
N MET A 102 -6.04 13.11 2.86
CA MET A 102 -5.21 13.85 3.81
C MET A 102 -3.85 13.18 3.94
N ARG A 103 -2.79 13.99 3.96
CA ARG A 103 -1.44 13.52 4.28
C ARG A 103 -1.23 13.60 5.79
N GLN A 104 -0.57 12.60 6.34
CA GLN A 104 -0.16 12.56 7.74
C GLN A 104 1.32 12.17 7.80
N ASN A 105 1.97 12.49 8.91
CA ASN A 105 3.28 11.93 9.23
C ASN A 105 3.16 10.41 9.44
N THR A 106 4.28 9.74 9.74
CA THR A 106 4.16 8.42 10.36
C THR A 106 3.44 8.61 11.70
N ILE A 107 2.28 7.97 11.85
CA ILE A 107 1.47 7.99 13.07
C ILE A 107 1.51 6.62 13.74
N HIS A 108 1.12 6.57 15.01
CA HIS A 108 0.82 5.33 15.69
C HIS A 108 -0.68 5.04 15.61
N HIS A 109 -1.09 3.76 15.71
CA HIS A 109 -2.53 3.42 15.74
C HIS A 109 -3.28 4.11 16.89
N PHE A 110 -2.63 4.39 18.01
CA PHE A 110 -3.24 5.12 19.13
C PHE A 110 -3.47 6.61 18.86
N ASP A 111 -2.95 7.15 17.76
CA ASP A 111 -3.25 8.52 17.32
C ASP A 111 -4.61 8.62 16.60
N ILE A 112 -5.17 7.49 16.13
CA ILE A 112 -6.44 7.47 15.39
C ILE A 112 -7.60 8.08 16.20
N PRO A 113 -7.82 7.75 17.49
CA PRO A 113 -8.86 8.42 18.28
C PRO A 113 -8.67 9.95 18.36
N ARG A 114 -7.42 10.43 18.42
CA ARG A 114 -7.12 11.87 18.46
C ARG A 114 -7.43 12.55 17.13
N ILE A 115 -7.16 11.88 16.01
CA ILE A 115 -7.55 12.36 14.67
C ILE A 115 -9.07 12.49 14.59
N ILE A 116 -9.81 11.48 15.05
CA ILE A 116 -11.29 11.48 15.06
C ILE A 116 -11.81 12.62 15.94
N LEU A 117 -11.28 12.79 17.15
CA LEU A 117 -11.68 13.86 18.06
C LEU A 117 -11.38 15.25 17.47
N ASN A 118 -10.23 15.40 16.82
CA ASN A 118 -9.87 16.65 16.17
C ASN A 118 -10.82 17.01 15.02
N TYR A 119 -11.17 16.03 14.19
CA TYR A 119 -12.16 16.21 13.14
C TYR A 119 -13.54 16.57 13.71
N ALA A 120 -14.06 15.78 14.66
CA ALA A 120 -15.38 15.98 15.26
C ALA A 120 -15.52 17.32 16.02
N THR A 121 -14.40 17.93 16.41
CA THR A 121 -14.37 19.22 17.12
C THR A 121 -13.90 20.38 16.25
N ASN A 122 -13.86 20.22 14.92
CA ASN A 122 -13.41 21.26 13.98
C ASN A 122 -12.03 21.85 14.37
N GLY A 123 -11.08 20.96 14.65
CA GLY A 123 -9.72 21.33 15.02
C GLY A 123 -9.53 21.79 16.46
N ARG A 124 -10.60 21.89 17.28
CA ARG A 124 -10.49 22.40 18.66
C ARG A 124 -9.64 21.50 19.53
N TYR A 125 -9.80 20.18 19.41
CA TYR A 125 -9.03 19.22 20.20
C TYR A 125 -7.51 19.46 20.10
N CYS A 126 -6.95 19.60 18.88
CA CYS A 126 -5.52 19.84 18.72
C CYS A 126 -5.06 21.28 19.00
N ARG A 127 -5.99 22.23 19.20
CA ARG A 127 -5.63 23.55 19.75
C ARG A 127 -5.46 23.52 21.28
N GLU A 128 -6.11 22.57 21.94
CA GLU A 128 -6.11 22.42 23.40
C GLU A 128 -5.20 21.28 23.89
N HIS A 129 -4.81 20.36 22.99
CA HIS A 129 -3.99 19.18 23.27
C HIS A 129 -2.86 19.02 22.26
N ASP A 130 -1.78 18.37 22.68
CA ASP A 130 -0.63 18.09 21.82
C ASP A 130 -0.95 17.00 20.77
N CYS A 131 -0.87 17.37 19.48
CA CYS A 131 -1.15 16.52 18.34
C CYS A 131 0.03 16.50 17.37
N ASN A 132 0.85 15.44 17.47
CA ASN A 132 2.07 15.32 16.67
C ASN A 132 1.90 14.54 15.34
N PHE A 133 0.67 14.26 14.92
CA PHE A 133 0.38 13.45 13.72
C PHE A 133 0.20 14.25 12.42
N SER A 134 -0.20 15.52 12.49
CA SER A 134 -0.47 16.36 11.32
C SER A 134 0.81 16.86 10.65
N THR A 135 0.95 16.64 9.34
CA THR A 135 1.85 17.44 8.49
C THR A 135 1.21 18.81 8.26
N HIS A 136 1.97 19.91 8.34
CA HIS A 136 1.48 21.21 7.90
C HIS A 136 0.90 21.10 6.48
N ASP A 137 -0.36 21.49 6.30
CA ASP A 137 -1.13 21.38 5.07
C ASP A 137 -0.35 21.96 3.88
N THR A 138 0.25 21.07 3.09
CA THR A 138 0.64 21.43 1.72
C THR A 138 -0.42 20.84 0.81
N PRO A 139 -1.28 21.66 0.19
CA PRO A 139 -2.29 21.18 -0.75
C PRO A 139 -1.62 20.29 -1.80
N LEU A 140 -2.13 19.07 -1.94
CA LEU A 140 -1.65 18.13 -2.96
C LEU A 140 -1.98 18.70 -4.34
N ALA A 141 -0.96 19.22 -5.04
CA ALA A 141 -1.07 19.46 -6.47
C ALA A 141 -1.43 18.14 -7.17
N GLN A 142 -2.27 18.18 -8.21
CA GLN A 142 -2.66 16.97 -8.99
C GLN A 142 -1.46 16.13 -9.49
N ASN A 143 -0.26 16.72 -9.54
CA ASN A 143 0.97 16.09 -9.97
C ASN A 143 1.85 15.53 -8.82
N ALA A 144 1.45 15.70 -7.55
CA ALA A 144 2.27 15.37 -6.39
C ALA A 144 2.64 13.87 -6.29
N TYR A 145 1.81 12.99 -6.88
CA TYR A 145 2.07 11.55 -6.93
C TYR A 145 2.59 11.08 -8.28
N ARG A 146 2.78 12.00 -9.24
CA ARG A 146 3.24 11.62 -10.57
C ARG A 146 4.67 11.09 -10.51
N SER A 147 5.55 11.71 -9.73
CA SER A 147 6.91 11.21 -9.51
C SER A 147 6.90 9.84 -8.85
N ASP A 148 6.20 9.68 -7.73
CA ASP A 148 6.18 8.42 -6.97
C ASP A 148 5.54 7.28 -7.78
N TYR A 149 4.48 7.60 -8.54
CA TYR A 149 3.89 6.68 -9.50
C TYR A 149 4.88 6.31 -10.61
N LEU A 150 5.55 7.30 -11.21
CA LEU A 150 6.55 7.07 -12.26
C LEU A 150 7.78 6.31 -11.74
N ASP A 151 8.17 6.48 -10.48
CA ASP A 151 9.27 5.75 -9.84
C ASP A 151 8.90 4.29 -9.57
N ILE A 152 7.68 4.04 -9.10
CA ILE A 152 7.15 2.68 -8.97
C ILE A 152 7.08 2.02 -10.37
N MET A 153 6.59 2.75 -11.37
CA MET A 153 6.45 2.24 -12.74
C MET A 153 7.82 2.06 -13.43
N SER A 154 8.80 2.93 -13.20
CA SER A 154 10.15 2.82 -13.76
C SER A 154 10.86 1.59 -13.21
N GLN A 155 10.78 1.36 -11.90
CA GLN A 155 11.31 0.15 -11.26
C GLN A 155 10.61 -1.12 -11.77
N ALA A 156 9.30 -1.06 -12.03
CA ALA A 156 8.57 -2.18 -12.63
C ALA A 156 9.00 -2.45 -14.09
N MET A 157 9.31 -1.40 -14.86
CA MET A 157 9.76 -1.50 -16.25
C MET A 157 11.21 -1.96 -16.38
N ASP A 158 12.11 -1.52 -15.49
CA ASP A 158 13.51 -1.97 -15.47
C ASP A 158 13.64 -3.45 -15.09
N ALA A 159 12.80 -3.92 -14.15
CA ALA A 159 12.71 -5.35 -13.83
C ALA A 159 12.26 -6.18 -15.04
N ALA A 160 11.39 -5.64 -15.91
CA ALA A 160 10.96 -6.28 -17.15
C ALA A 160 12.05 -6.24 -18.25
N SER A 161 12.83 -5.17 -18.32
CA SER A 161 13.89 -4.99 -19.32
C SER A 161 15.12 -5.89 -19.07
N SER A 162 15.35 -6.31 -17.81
CA SER A 162 16.41 -7.27 -17.46
C SER A 162 16.17 -8.70 -18.00
N LYS A 163 14.97 -8.98 -18.51
CA LYS A 163 14.60 -10.26 -19.15
C LYS A 163 14.65 -10.15 -20.68
N ARG A 164 15.78 -9.76 -21.26
CA ARG A 164 16.02 -10.05 -22.69
C ARG A 164 16.62 -11.44 -22.83
N PRO A 165 16.05 -12.34 -23.65
CA PRO A 165 16.67 -13.62 -23.93
C PRO A 165 17.99 -13.39 -24.66
N ILE A 166 19.01 -14.13 -24.24
CA ILE A 166 20.29 -14.24 -24.93
C ILE A 166 19.98 -14.67 -26.37
N ARG A 167 20.33 -13.83 -27.33
CA ARG A 167 20.24 -14.14 -28.76
C ARG A 167 21.20 -15.30 -29.03
N GLU A 168 20.67 -16.50 -29.28
CA GLU A 168 21.48 -17.61 -29.80
C GLU A 168 22.09 -17.20 -31.14
N LYS A 169 23.40 -17.40 -31.28
CA LYS A 169 24.11 -17.19 -32.53
C LYS A 169 23.65 -18.23 -33.55
N PRO A 170 23.34 -17.86 -34.81
CA PRO A 170 23.03 -18.84 -35.83
C PRO A 170 24.27 -19.71 -36.11
N GLN A 171 24.09 -21.03 -36.03
CA GLN A 171 25.07 -22.00 -36.52
C GLN A 171 25.21 -21.85 -38.04
N ALA A 172 26.44 -21.68 -38.51
CA ALA A 172 26.77 -21.79 -39.92
C ALA A 172 26.61 -23.25 -40.34
N VAL A 173 25.78 -23.49 -41.34
CA VAL A 173 25.68 -24.77 -42.04
C VAL A 173 26.77 -24.80 -43.12
N GLN A 174 27.55 -25.88 -43.14
CA GLN A 174 28.61 -26.17 -44.10
C GLN A 174 28.06 -26.46 -45.49
#